data_AF-A0A1Y1WNZ6-F1
#
_entry.id   AF-A0A1Y1WNZ6-F1
#
_cell.length_a   1.000
_cell.length_b   1.000
_cell.length_c   1.000
_cell.angle_alpha   90.00
_cell.angle_beta   90.00
_cell.angle_gamma   90.00
#
_symmetry.space_group_name_H-M   'P 1'
#
loop_
_entity.id
_entity.type
_entity.pdbx_description
1 polymer ?
#
loop_
_entity_poly.entity_id
_entity_poly.type
_entity_poly.pdbx_seq_one_letter_code
_entity_poly.pdbx_strand_id
1 'polypeptide(L)'
;MAEHEDSDDELMSRGQLLSLFTGLWDVYTWTCRISLYGRQSALPYKLVSYQARCIPGTNRNADFLICYSTAPMYDFYSAHSAVVCRQTTPTDTIPDDALEEMGILALEIWKHQPTRLTVPILLLHGVKIRIVKFNRDGNLHSLVGKYVDPQGSEVVDFFGDCKELMVNLCRVFSLPANEFGHVCEYSHKPKGYRFEPHGNEYKMSAVDKCGKDTFIVSIVGRGNYTLAGRHDHIIYGKFNSHAAVLRVSWIPADQPVEYTPDYKIGSSALNAKPKVLQCGTVVKDIARHRMEFIIYEDTAG
;
A
#
# COMPACT_ATOMS: atom_id res chain seq x y z
N MET A 1 31.68 29.77 -32.15
CA MET A 1 31.25 28.56 -32.88
C MET A 1 31.08 27.49 -31.85
N ALA A 2 29.81 27.10 -31.64
CA ALA A 2 29.41 26.07 -30.70
C ALA A 2 29.41 24.74 -31.43
N GLU A 3 30.00 23.72 -30.81
CA GLU A 3 29.67 22.32 -31.05
C GLU A 3 29.56 21.68 -29.66
N HIS A 4 28.39 21.88 -29.04
CA HIS A 4 27.88 20.94 -28.06
C HIS A 4 27.29 19.79 -28.88
N GLU A 5 28.07 18.72 -29.02
CA GLU A 5 27.50 17.39 -29.29
C GLU A 5 26.77 16.98 -28.01
N ASP A 6 25.52 17.43 -27.87
CA ASP A 6 24.56 16.70 -27.08
C ASP A 6 24.38 15.37 -27.82
N SER A 7 25.02 14.32 -27.29
CA SER A 7 24.64 12.96 -27.67
C SER A 7 23.17 12.82 -27.32
N ASP A 8 22.32 12.73 -28.34
CA ASP A 8 20.95 12.27 -28.22
C ASP A 8 20.99 10.85 -27.64
N ASP A 9 21.08 10.74 -26.32
CA ASP A 9 20.79 9.50 -25.58
C ASP A 9 19.34 9.17 -25.92
N GLU A 10 19.15 8.27 -26.88
CA GLU A 10 17.85 7.92 -27.43
C GLU A 10 16.97 7.39 -26.28
N LEU A 11 16.07 8.24 -25.82
CA LEU A 11 15.29 8.04 -24.61
C LEU A 11 14.35 6.85 -24.80
N MET A 12 14.50 5.82 -23.94
CA MET A 12 13.61 4.64 -23.99
C MET A 12 12.14 5.06 -23.86
N SER A 13 11.32 4.62 -24.80
CA SER A 13 9.88 4.84 -24.75
C SER A 13 9.26 4.13 -23.54
N ARG A 14 8.12 4.66 -23.06
CA ARG A 14 7.31 4.03 -21.99
C ARG A 14 7.04 2.55 -22.27
N GLY A 15 6.71 2.19 -23.52
CA GLY A 15 6.43 0.81 -23.91
C GLY A 15 7.64 -0.11 -23.78
N GLN A 16 8.83 0.36 -24.17
CA GLN A 16 10.07 -0.39 -24.02
C GLN A 16 10.41 -0.63 -22.54
N LEU A 17 10.30 0.40 -21.69
CA LEU A 17 10.55 0.29 -20.24
C LEU A 17 9.63 -0.75 -19.57
N LEU A 18 8.35 -0.74 -19.91
CA LEU A 18 7.38 -1.68 -19.36
C LEU A 18 7.61 -3.11 -19.85
N SER A 19 8.01 -3.27 -21.12
CA SER A 19 8.35 -4.58 -21.69
C SER A 19 9.58 -5.17 -21.00
N LEU A 20 10.63 -4.37 -20.79
CA LEU A 20 11.82 -4.78 -20.05
C LEU A 20 11.48 -5.15 -18.60
N PHE A 21 10.68 -4.33 -17.91
CA PHE A 21 10.24 -4.65 -16.55
C PHE A 21 9.42 -5.94 -16.47
N THR A 22 8.58 -6.21 -17.47
CA THR A 22 7.83 -7.47 -17.56
C THR A 22 8.78 -8.67 -17.69
N GLY A 23 9.78 -8.57 -18.57
CA GLY A 23 10.82 -9.60 -18.69
C GLY A 23 11.59 -9.82 -17.40
N LEU A 24 11.99 -8.75 -16.70
CA LEU A 24 12.62 -8.83 -15.38
C LEU A 24 11.73 -9.52 -14.35
N TRP A 25 10.43 -9.17 -14.33
CA TRP A 25 9.45 -9.81 -13.47
C TRP A 25 9.30 -11.31 -13.76
N ASP A 26 9.31 -11.71 -15.03
CA ASP A 26 9.26 -13.12 -15.42
C ASP A 26 10.50 -13.88 -14.94
N VAL A 27 11.70 -13.30 -15.07
CA VAL A 27 12.93 -13.87 -14.50
C VAL A 27 12.82 -13.98 -12.97
N TYR A 28 12.21 -12.99 -12.30
CA TYR A 28 12.03 -13.00 -10.85
C TYR A 28 11.12 -14.13 -10.40
N THR A 29 9.99 -14.29 -11.08
CA THR A 29 9.06 -15.36 -10.79
C THR A 29 9.66 -16.73 -11.06
N TRP A 30 10.42 -16.90 -12.14
CA TRP A 30 11.13 -18.13 -12.46
C TRP A 30 12.18 -18.48 -11.40
N THR A 31 13.00 -17.49 -11.01
CA THR A 31 14.03 -17.66 -9.97
C THR A 31 13.39 -18.04 -8.64
N CYS A 32 12.33 -17.34 -8.22
CA CYS A 32 11.59 -17.67 -7.01
C CYS A 32 11.02 -19.10 -7.08
N ARG A 33 10.47 -19.53 -8.22
CA ARG A 33 9.97 -20.91 -8.39
C ARG A 33 11.08 -21.94 -8.20
N ILE A 34 12.26 -21.70 -8.75
CA ILE A 34 13.39 -22.66 -8.66
C ILE A 34 14.02 -22.66 -7.27
N SER A 35 14.29 -21.48 -6.72
CA SER A 35 15.01 -21.33 -5.45
C SER A 35 14.16 -21.66 -4.22
N LEU A 36 12.84 -21.42 -4.28
CA LEU A 36 11.95 -21.63 -3.14
C LEU A 36 11.14 -22.94 -3.20
N TYR A 37 11.00 -23.61 -4.35
CA TYR A 37 9.97 -24.65 -4.52
C TYR A 37 10.41 -25.93 -5.26
N GLY A 38 11.08 -26.83 -4.53
CA GLY A 38 11.04 -28.28 -4.79
C GLY A 38 9.70 -28.95 -4.36
N ARG A 39 8.72 -28.17 -3.90
CA ARG A 39 7.38 -28.62 -3.47
C ARG A 39 6.37 -27.57 -3.92
N GLN A 40 5.34 -27.96 -4.67
CA GLN A 40 4.30 -27.07 -5.18
C GLN A 40 3.76 -26.08 -4.12
N SER A 41 3.69 -24.79 -4.45
CA SER A 41 2.62 -23.85 -4.07
C SER A 41 2.91 -22.47 -4.69
N ALA A 42 1.87 -21.73 -5.04
CA ALA A 42 1.95 -20.57 -5.92
C ALA A 42 2.88 -19.43 -5.42
N LEU A 43 3.40 -18.63 -6.35
CA LEU A 43 4.15 -17.40 -6.06
C LEU A 43 3.36 -16.47 -5.13
N PRO A 44 3.99 -15.75 -4.19
CA PRO A 44 3.30 -14.88 -3.24
C PRO A 44 2.60 -13.68 -3.91
N TYR A 45 3.12 -13.22 -5.06
CA TYR A 45 2.60 -12.07 -5.78
C TYR A 45 2.41 -12.35 -7.27
N LYS A 46 1.51 -11.56 -7.87
CA LYS A 46 1.22 -11.53 -9.30
C LYS A 46 1.30 -10.09 -9.80
N LEU A 47 1.99 -9.90 -10.93
CA LEU A 47 1.97 -8.63 -11.66
C LEU A 47 0.71 -8.59 -12.55
N VAL A 48 -0.03 -7.50 -12.46
CA VAL A 48 -1.28 -7.29 -13.20
C VAL A 48 -1.19 -5.97 -13.95
N SER A 49 -1.26 -6.03 -15.28
CA SER A 49 -1.27 -4.84 -16.14
C SER A 49 -2.61 -4.12 -16.03
N TYR A 50 -2.55 -2.81 -15.78
CA TYR A 50 -3.72 -1.94 -15.68
C TYR A 50 -3.74 -0.84 -16.75
N GLN A 51 -2.93 -0.99 -17.80
CA GLN A 51 -2.73 0.03 -18.85
C GLN A 51 -3.96 0.38 -19.70
N ALA A 52 -5.05 -0.39 -19.61
CA ALA A 52 -6.28 -0.17 -20.39
C ALA A 52 -7.56 -0.20 -19.53
N ARG A 53 -7.45 -0.27 -18.20
CA ARG A 53 -8.61 -0.39 -17.30
C ARG A 53 -8.62 0.74 -16.29
N CYS A 54 -9.56 1.68 -16.49
CA CYS A 54 -9.96 2.64 -15.47
C CYS A 54 -10.23 1.88 -14.16
N ILE A 55 -9.57 2.28 -13.08
CA ILE A 55 -9.75 1.59 -11.79
C ILE A 55 -11.12 2.00 -11.22
N PRO A 56 -12.06 1.06 -10.97
CA PRO A 56 -13.43 1.40 -10.61
C PRO A 56 -13.54 2.40 -9.45
N GLY A 57 -14.13 3.57 -9.74
CA GLY A 57 -14.31 4.66 -8.78
C GLY A 57 -13.19 5.73 -8.78
N THR A 58 -12.27 5.69 -9.75
CA THR A 58 -11.20 6.70 -9.92
C THR A 58 -10.98 7.02 -11.39
N ASN A 59 -10.41 8.17 -11.72
CA ASN A 59 -9.98 8.54 -13.08
C ASN A 59 -8.49 8.24 -13.32
N ARG A 60 -7.88 7.31 -12.56
CA ARG A 60 -6.42 7.16 -12.44
C ARG A 60 -5.96 5.79 -12.93
N ASN A 61 -4.77 5.72 -13.55
CA ASN A 61 -4.21 4.49 -14.11
C ASN A 61 -2.79 4.26 -13.56
N ALA A 62 -2.60 3.20 -12.79
CA ALA A 62 -1.26 2.64 -12.56
C ALA A 62 -0.83 1.84 -13.81
N ASP A 63 0.48 1.81 -14.12
CA ASP A 63 0.98 0.97 -15.21
C ASP A 63 0.78 -0.51 -14.90
N PHE A 64 1.16 -0.90 -13.68
CA PHE A 64 0.89 -2.22 -13.12
C PHE A 64 0.47 -2.14 -11.66
N LEU A 65 -0.23 -3.18 -11.20
CA LEU A 65 -0.36 -3.51 -9.78
C LEU A 65 0.34 -4.84 -9.51
N ILE A 66 1.17 -4.87 -8.47
CA ILE A 66 1.68 -6.10 -7.88
C ILE A 66 0.70 -6.49 -6.79
N CYS A 67 -0.08 -7.54 -7.03
CA CYS A 67 -1.13 -7.99 -6.12
C CYS A 67 -0.75 -9.31 -5.44
N TYR A 68 -1.32 -9.57 -4.27
CA TYR A 68 -1.17 -10.88 -3.62
C TYR A 68 -1.85 -11.98 -4.44
N SER A 69 -1.16 -13.09 -4.71
CA SER A 69 -1.65 -14.14 -5.60
C SER A 69 -2.89 -14.87 -5.07
N THR A 70 -3.07 -14.91 -3.75
CA THR A 70 -4.22 -15.53 -3.09
C THR A 70 -5.50 -14.68 -3.15
N ALA A 71 -5.41 -13.46 -3.68
CA ALA A 71 -6.56 -12.58 -3.77
C ALA A 71 -7.57 -13.08 -4.83
N PRO A 72 -8.88 -13.09 -4.51
CA PRO A 72 -9.94 -13.43 -5.45
C PRO A 72 -10.14 -12.37 -6.54
N MET A 73 -9.70 -11.13 -6.29
CA MET A 73 -9.73 -10.02 -7.23
C MET A 73 -8.39 -9.28 -7.17
N TYR A 74 -7.92 -8.80 -8.31
CA TYR A 74 -6.63 -8.12 -8.42
C TYR A 74 -6.82 -6.59 -8.46
N ASP A 75 -7.40 -6.01 -7.41
CA ASP A 75 -7.68 -4.57 -7.27
C ASP A 75 -6.85 -3.91 -6.14
N PHE A 76 -7.16 -2.66 -5.78
CA PHE A 76 -6.49 -1.94 -4.68
C PHE A 76 -6.68 -2.57 -3.29
N TYR A 77 -7.70 -3.41 -3.04
CA TYR A 77 -7.77 -4.18 -1.79
C TYR A 77 -6.68 -5.25 -1.73
N SER A 78 -6.21 -5.73 -2.88
CA SER A 78 -5.19 -6.76 -3.02
C SER A 78 -3.79 -6.23 -3.38
N ALA A 79 -3.65 -4.93 -3.61
CA ALA A 79 -2.41 -4.34 -4.08
C ALA A 79 -1.33 -4.42 -2.99
N HIS A 80 -0.25 -5.15 -3.27
CA HIS A 80 0.97 -5.09 -2.48
C HIS A 80 1.78 -3.85 -2.83
N SER A 81 1.93 -3.52 -4.12
CA SER A 81 2.58 -2.30 -4.60
C SER A 81 2.00 -1.86 -5.94
N ALA A 82 1.98 -0.55 -6.21
CA ALA A 82 1.73 -0.04 -7.55
C ALA A 82 3.04 0.15 -8.32
N VAL A 83 2.99 0.06 -9.64
CA VAL A 83 4.11 0.40 -10.52
C VAL A 83 3.72 1.60 -11.37
N VAL A 84 4.58 2.62 -11.36
CA VAL A 84 4.43 3.85 -12.15
C VAL A 84 5.62 3.96 -13.08
N CYS A 85 5.35 4.16 -14.37
CA CYS A 85 6.37 4.37 -15.39
C CYS A 85 6.39 5.83 -15.82
N ARG A 86 7.59 6.39 -15.86
CA ARG A 86 7.85 7.74 -16.37
C ARG A 86 8.91 7.68 -17.43
N GLN A 87 8.57 8.27 -18.58
CA GLN A 87 9.55 8.49 -19.64
C GLN A 87 10.67 9.36 -19.07
N THR A 88 11.87 8.95 -19.43
CA THR A 88 13.17 9.48 -19.01
C THR A 88 13.19 10.98 -18.79
N THR A 89 13.53 11.37 -17.57
CA THR A 89 14.23 12.62 -17.31
C THR A 89 15.64 12.20 -16.89
N PRO A 90 16.72 12.76 -17.45
CA PRO A 90 18.10 12.38 -17.11
C PRO A 90 18.48 12.70 -15.65
N THR A 91 17.56 13.26 -14.88
CA THR A 91 17.78 13.69 -13.50
C THR A 91 17.69 12.52 -12.51
N ASP A 92 18.54 12.55 -11.49
CA ASP A 92 18.40 11.66 -10.33
C ASP A 92 17.26 12.05 -9.39
N THR A 93 16.54 13.14 -9.67
CA THR A 93 15.35 13.56 -8.94
C THR A 93 14.09 12.96 -9.57
N ILE A 94 13.14 12.57 -8.72
CA ILE A 94 11.81 12.16 -9.16
C ILE A 94 11.06 13.44 -9.59
N PRO A 95 10.48 13.49 -10.79
CA PRO A 95 9.66 14.62 -11.22
C PRO A 95 8.45 14.85 -10.29
N ASP A 96 8.08 16.11 -10.05
CA ASP A 96 6.99 16.46 -9.13
C ASP A 96 5.63 15.88 -9.59
N ASP A 97 5.37 15.85 -10.90
CA ASP A 97 4.16 15.25 -11.49
C ASP A 97 4.11 13.72 -11.26
N ALA A 98 5.26 13.05 -11.32
CA ALA A 98 5.38 11.65 -10.98
C ALA A 98 5.13 11.41 -9.50
N LEU A 99 5.67 12.29 -8.66
CA LEU A 99 5.48 12.21 -7.22
C LEU A 99 4.01 12.44 -6.83
N GLU A 100 3.34 13.41 -7.45
CA GLU A 100 1.91 13.68 -7.25
C GLU A 100 1.06 12.47 -7.65
N GLU A 101 1.29 11.88 -8.83
CA GLU A 101 0.57 10.68 -9.27
C GLU A 101 0.75 9.51 -8.30
N MET A 102 2.00 9.26 -7.87
CA MET A 102 2.29 8.23 -6.88
C MET A 102 1.59 8.50 -5.55
N GLY A 103 1.58 9.76 -5.08
CA GLY A 103 0.86 10.14 -3.87
C GLY A 103 -0.64 9.87 -3.95
N ILE A 104 -1.25 10.16 -5.11
CA ILE A 104 -2.66 9.85 -5.37
C ILE A 104 -2.91 8.33 -5.37
N LEU A 105 -2.06 7.54 -6.00
CA LEU A 105 -2.17 6.08 -6.00
C LEU A 105 -2.01 5.49 -4.58
N ALA A 106 -1.09 6.04 -3.79
CA ALA A 106 -0.92 5.64 -2.39
C ALA A 106 -2.19 5.92 -1.58
N LEU A 107 -2.82 7.08 -1.77
CA LEU A 107 -4.10 7.41 -1.15
C LEU A 107 -5.18 6.38 -1.52
N GLU A 108 -5.31 6.02 -2.79
CA GLU A 108 -6.28 5.01 -3.23
C GLU A 108 -6.05 3.65 -2.56
N ILE A 109 -4.80 3.17 -2.52
CA ILE A 109 -4.47 1.92 -1.81
C ILE A 109 -4.86 2.02 -0.33
N TRP A 110 -4.58 3.14 0.34
CA TRP A 110 -4.99 3.35 1.74
C TRP A 110 -6.51 3.39 1.94
N LYS A 111 -7.30 3.92 0.99
CA LYS A 111 -8.77 3.88 1.07
C LYS A 111 -9.28 2.45 1.17
N HIS A 112 -8.58 1.53 0.51
CA HIS A 112 -8.92 0.12 0.42
C HIS A 112 -8.23 -0.74 1.49
N GLN A 113 -7.12 -0.27 2.05
CA GLN A 113 -6.31 -1.00 3.03
C GLN A 113 -6.09 -0.13 4.28
N PRO A 114 -7.10 -0.03 5.18
CA PRO A 114 -7.08 0.91 6.30
C PRO A 114 -6.01 0.59 7.37
N THR A 115 -5.51 -0.64 7.39
CA THR A 115 -4.50 -1.14 8.33
C THR A 115 -3.06 -0.93 7.85
N ARG A 116 -2.87 -0.12 6.80
CA ARG A 116 -1.56 0.07 6.17
C ARG A 116 -0.87 1.34 6.68
N LEU A 117 0.32 1.19 7.26
CA LEU A 117 1.27 2.21 7.69
C LEU A 117 1.94 2.91 6.51
N THR A 118 2.39 2.11 5.52
CA THR A 118 3.14 2.60 4.37
C THR A 118 2.68 1.94 3.09
N VAL A 119 2.64 2.70 2.00
CA VAL A 119 2.37 2.18 0.65
C VAL A 119 3.64 2.25 -0.19
N PRO A 120 4.26 1.12 -0.54
CA PRO A 120 5.38 1.09 -1.47
C PRO A 120 4.86 1.24 -2.91
N ILE A 121 5.51 2.08 -3.69
CA ILE A 121 5.31 2.23 -5.13
C ILE A 121 6.64 2.04 -5.83
N LEU A 122 6.67 1.16 -6.84
CA LEU A 122 7.80 1.03 -7.74
C LEU A 122 7.72 2.10 -8.82
N LEU A 123 8.73 2.97 -8.87
CA LEU A 123 8.91 3.93 -9.94
C LEU A 123 9.92 3.38 -10.95
N LEU A 124 9.47 3.20 -12.19
CA LEU A 124 10.31 2.96 -13.36
C LEU A 124 10.59 4.30 -14.02
N HIS A 125 11.84 4.74 -13.97
CA HIS A 125 12.25 6.05 -14.47
C HIS A 125 13.57 5.91 -15.23
N GLY A 126 13.48 5.96 -16.56
CA GLY A 126 14.54 5.46 -17.43
C GLY A 126 14.92 4.03 -17.07
N VAL A 127 16.23 3.74 -17.07
CA VAL A 127 16.80 2.43 -16.68
C VAL A 127 16.84 2.19 -15.17
N LYS A 128 16.26 3.06 -14.33
CA LYS A 128 16.30 2.95 -12.86
C LYS A 128 14.98 2.42 -12.32
N ILE A 129 15.07 1.52 -11.33
CA ILE A 129 13.93 1.10 -10.50
C ILE A 129 14.14 1.65 -9.09
N ARG A 130 13.16 2.43 -8.62
CA ARG A 130 13.15 2.99 -7.27
C ARG A 130 11.91 2.50 -6.52
N ILE A 131 12.03 2.32 -5.21
CA ILE A 131 10.87 2.17 -4.34
C ILE A 131 10.65 3.49 -3.65
N VAL A 132 9.46 4.05 -3.84
CA VAL A 132 8.96 5.20 -3.09
C VAL A 132 7.95 4.66 -2.07
N LYS A 133 8.30 4.74 -0.78
CA LYS A 133 7.43 4.40 0.33
C LYS A 133 6.70 5.65 0.80
N PHE A 134 5.40 5.71 0.53
CA PHE A 134 4.54 6.74 1.10
C PHE A 134 4.18 6.36 2.52
N ASN A 135 4.45 7.26 3.46
CA ASN A 135 3.96 7.20 4.84
C ASN A 135 3.11 8.45 5.12
N ARG A 136 2.68 8.63 6.37
CA ARG A 136 1.80 9.74 6.74
C ARG A 136 2.50 11.10 6.91
N ASP A 137 3.82 11.10 7.10
CA ASP A 137 4.64 12.32 7.20
C ASP A 137 5.18 12.78 5.84
N GLY A 138 5.07 11.95 4.81
CA GLY A 138 5.55 12.25 3.48
C GLY A 138 6.01 11.01 2.72
N ASN A 139 6.87 11.24 1.74
CA ASN A 139 7.42 10.22 0.86
C ASN A 139 8.89 9.95 1.22
N LEU A 140 9.20 8.69 1.51
CA LEU A 140 10.57 8.20 1.60
C LEU A 140 10.89 7.44 0.31
N HIS A 141 12.09 7.58 -0.24
CA HIS A 141 12.48 6.83 -1.43
C HIS A 141 13.87 6.22 -1.30
N SER A 142 14.03 5.04 -1.90
CA SER A 142 15.30 4.31 -1.98
C SER A 142 15.45 3.69 -3.37
N LEU A 143 16.65 3.75 -3.93
CA LEU A 143 16.98 3.08 -5.19
C LEU A 143 17.00 1.56 -4.97
N VAL A 144 16.37 0.79 -5.87
CA VAL A 144 16.42 -0.69 -5.88
C VAL A 144 17.55 -1.18 -6.77
N GLY A 145 17.75 -0.53 -7.91
CA GLY A 145 18.83 -0.84 -8.85
C GLY A 145 18.62 -0.20 -10.21
N LYS A 146 19.56 -0.46 -11.11
CA LYS A 146 19.52 -0.08 -12.53
C LYS A 146 19.36 -1.35 -13.37
N TYR A 147 18.61 -1.30 -14.46
CA TYR A 147 18.60 -2.34 -15.49
C TYR A 147 19.06 -1.70 -16.79
N VAL A 148 20.27 -2.03 -17.21
CA VAL A 148 20.85 -1.45 -18.42
C VAL A 148 20.15 -2.06 -19.64
N ASP A 149 19.97 -1.29 -20.72
CA ASP A 149 19.49 -1.85 -21.98
C ASP A 149 20.62 -2.70 -22.62
N PRO A 150 20.39 -3.98 -22.95
CA PRO A 150 21.39 -4.81 -23.62
C PRO A 150 21.86 -4.27 -24.98
N GLN A 151 21.24 -3.23 -25.54
CA GLN A 151 21.68 -2.62 -26.79
C GLN A 151 22.88 -1.65 -26.67
N GLY A 152 23.30 -1.29 -25.45
CA GLY A 152 24.33 -0.24 -25.27
C GLY A 152 25.48 -0.54 -24.28
N SER A 153 25.40 -1.59 -23.46
CA SER A 153 26.47 -1.95 -22.52
C SER A 153 27.19 -3.23 -22.92
N GLU A 154 28.49 -3.31 -22.65
CA GLU A 154 29.21 -4.58 -22.67
C GLU A 154 28.43 -5.61 -21.84
N VAL A 155 28.12 -6.75 -22.47
CA VAL A 155 27.23 -7.81 -21.98
C VAL A 155 27.55 -8.25 -20.54
N VAL A 156 28.80 -8.07 -20.08
CA VAL A 156 29.29 -8.43 -18.75
C VAL A 156 28.63 -7.62 -17.63
N ASP A 157 28.48 -6.30 -17.79
CA ASP A 157 27.91 -5.42 -16.76
C ASP A 157 26.38 -5.56 -16.69
N PHE A 158 25.74 -5.78 -17.85
CA PHE A 158 24.30 -6.05 -17.93
C PHE A 158 23.87 -7.24 -17.07
N PHE A 159 24.62 -8.35 -17.11
CA PHE A 159 24.31 -9.53 -16.30
C PHE A 159 24.53 -9.29 -14.80
N GLY A 160 25.58 -8.53 -14.43
CA GLY A 160 25.86 -8.15 -13.04
C GLY A 160 24.75 -7.28 -12.45
N ASP A 161 24.40 -6.19 -13.14
CA ASP A 161 23.39 -5.22 -12.72
C ASP A 161 22.00 -5.84 -12.66
N CYS A 162 21.63 -6.65 -13.67
CA CYS A 162 20.36 -7.38 -13.65
C CYS A 162 20.31 -8.35 -12.46
N LYS A 163 21.40 -9.06 -12.15
CA LYS A 163 21.45 -9.97 -11.01
C LYS A 163 21.30 -9.22 -9.69
N GLU A 164 21.98 -8.09 -9.51
CA GLU A 164 21.87 -7.28 -8.29
C GLU A 164 20.44 -6.74 -8.11
N LEU A 165 19.88 -6.15 -9.17
CA LEU A 165 18.50 -5.65 -9.18
C LEU A 165 17.50 -6.74 -8.78
N MET A 166 17.69 -7.94 -9.32
CA MET A 166 16.88 -9.11 -9.02
C MET A 166 16.99 -9.56 -7.57
N VAL A 167 18.22 -9.61 -7.03
CA VAL A 167 18.45 -9.91 -5.61
C VAL A 167 17.75 -8.87 -4.71
N ASN A 168 17.84 -7.59 -5.07
CA ASN A 168 17.20 -6.51 -4.32
C ASN A 168 15.66 -6.59 -4.37
N LEU A 169 15.08 -6.87 -5.54
CA LEU A 169 13.63 -7.11 -5.67
C LEU A 169 13.20 -8.34 -4.86
N CYS A 170 13.92 -9.46 -4.93
CA CYS A 170 13.67 -10.64 -4.10
C CYS A 170 13.71 -10.31 -2.62
N ARG A 171 14.73 -9.58 -2.17
CA ARG A 171 14.85 -9.17 -0.77
C ARG A 171 13.68 -8.31 -0.35
N VAL A 172 13.29 -7.32 -1.17
CA VAL A 172 12.13 -6.48 -0.88
C VAL A 172 10.89 -7.35 -0.74
N PHE A 173 10.51 -8.12 -1.76
CA PHE A 173 9.25 -8.89 -1.76
C PHE A 173 9.20 -10.06 -0.77
N SER A 174 10.34 -10.47 -0.23
CA SER A 174 10.42 -11.47 0.85
C SER A 174 10.33 -10.87 2.26
N LEU A 175 10.31 -9.54 2.40
CA LEU A 175 10.12 -8.92 3.70
C LEU A 175 8.74 -9.29 4.29
N PRO A 176 8.66 -9.48 5.62
CA PRO A 176 7.40 -9.77 6.29
C PRO A 176 6.43 -8.57 6.18
N ALA A 177 5.13 -8.84 6.37
CA ALA A 177 4.07 -7.86 6.10
C ALA A 177 4.22 -6.54 6.89
N ASN A 178 4.74 -6.60 8.13
CA ASN A 178 5.00 -5.43 8.97
C ASN A 178 6.07 -4.48 8.38
N GLU A 179 7.09 -5.02 7.69
CA GLU A 179 8.14 -4.22 7.02
C GLU A 179 7.63 -3.51 5.75
N PHE A 180 6.51 -4.00 5.22
CA PHE A 180 5.73 -3.35 4.16
C PHE A 180 4.62 -2.44 4.69
N GLY A 181 4.60 -2.24 6.01
CA GLY A 181 3.68 -1.37 6.68
C GLY A 181 2.30 -1.98 6.90
N HIS A 182 2.14 -3.29 7.02
CA HIS A 182 0.88 -3.85 7.49
C HIS A 182 0.86 -3.93 9.02
N VAL A 183 -0.22 -3.45 9.64
CA VAL A 183 -0.41 -3.53 11.10
C VAL A 183 -0.76 -4.95 11.55
N CYS A 184 -1.38 -5.75 10.70
CA CYS A 184 -1.66 -7.17 10.94
C CYS A 184 -1.33 -8.01 9.69
N GLU A 185 -1.32 -9.34 9.81
CA GLU A 185 -1.16 -10.22 8.65
C GLU A 185 -2.17 -9.84 7.54
N TYR A 186 -1.68 -9.87 6.30
CA TYR A 186 -2.50 -9.56 5.14
C TYR A 186 -3.62 -10.60 5.00
N SER A 187 -4.87 -10.13 5.05
CA SER A 187 -6.05 -10.90 4.67
C SER A 187 -6.82 -10.11 3.63
N HIS A 188 -7.08 -10.74 2.49
CA HIS A 188 -7.94 -10.14 1.47
C HIS A 188 -9.38 -10.16 1.98
N LYS A 189 -9.94 -8.99 2.33
CA LYS A 189 -11.29 -8.83 2.90
C LYS A 189 -11.48 -9.71 4.15
N PRO A 190 -10.82 -9.37 5.27
CA PRO A 190 -10.95 -10.15 6.49
C PRO A 190 -12.42 -10.28 6.89
N LYS A 191 -12.82 -11.47 7.37
CA LYS A 191 -14.18 -11.69 7.88
C LYS A 191 -14.42 -10.98 9.21
N GLY A 192 -13.35 -10.70 9.93
CA GLY A 192 -13.40 -9.87 11.13
C GLY A 192 -12.06 -9.33 11.57
N TYR A 193 -12.12 -8.44 12.56
CA TYR A 193 -10.95 -7.93 13.27
C TYR A 193 -11.08 -8.24 14.76
N ARG A 194 -9.98 -8.70 15.35
CA ARG A 194 -9.86 -8.91 16.79
C ARG A 194 -8.90 -7.89 17.38
N PHE A 195 -9.28 -7.33 18.53
CA PHE A 195 -8.49 -6.34 19.26
C PHE A 195 -8.21 -6.89 20.67
N GLU A 196 -6.95 -7.22 20.91
CA GLU A 196 -6.50 -7.81 22.18
C GLU A 196 -5.70 -6.77 22.98
N PRO A 197 -5.97 -6.58 24.29
CA PRO A 197 -5.18 -5.67 25.12
C PRO A 197 -3.69 -6.04 25.11
N HIS A 198 -2.83 -5.05 24.90
CA HIS A 198 -1.37 -5.21 24.88
C HIS A 198 -0.69 -4.01 25.56
N GLY A 199 -0.53 -4.09 26.88
CA GLY A 199 -0.02 -2.97 27.67
C GLY A 199 -0.99 -1.78 27.63
N ASN A 200 -0.51 -0.62 27.16
CA ASN A 200 -1.32 0.60 26.99
C ASN A 200 -1.97 0.70 25.60
N GLU A 201 -1.76 -0.29 24.73
CA GLU A 201 -2.23 -0.34 23.36
C GLU A 201 -3.08 -1.61 23.13
N TYR A 202 -3.59 -1.75 21.90
CA TYR A 202 -4.27 -2.95 21.43
C TYR A 202 -3.50 -3.59 20.29
N LYS A 203 -3.35 -4.92 20.33
CA LYS A 203 -2.93 -5.70 19.17
C LYS A 203 -4.14 -5.94 18.27
N MET A 204 -4.05 -5.51 17.02
CA MET A 204 -5.06 -5.76 15.99
C MET A 204 -4.68 -6.99 15.16
N SER A 205 -5.64 -7.89 14.95
CA SER A 205 -5.48 -9.08 14.09
C SER A 205 -6.66 -9.23 13.13
N ALA A 206 -6.38 -9.46 11.86
CA ALA A 206 -7.38 -9.95 10.90
C ALA A 206 -7.71 -11.41 11.23
N VAL A 207 -9.00 -11.78 11.19
CA VAL A 207 -9.42 -13.17 11.46
C VAL A 207 -10.39 -13.70 10.41
N ASP A 208 -10.20 -14.97 10.07
CA ASP A 208 -11.07 -15.71 9.14
C ASP A 208 -12.22 -16.44 9.86
N LYS A 209 -12.09 -16.65 11.18
CA LYS A 209 -13.12 -17.23 12.05
C LYS A 209 -13.51 -16.22 13.13
N CYS A 210 -14.74 -15.74 13.08
CA CYS A 210 -15.25 -14.75 14.02
C CYS A 210 -15.66 -15.38 15.35
N GLY A 211 -15.26 -14.76 16.47
CA GLY A 211 -15.69 -15.12 17.82
C GLY A 211 -16.44 -13.98 18.52
N LYS A 212 -16.74 -14.18 19.80
CA LYS A 212 -17.47 -13.22 20.64
C LYS A 212 -16.81 -11.82 20.66
N ASP A 213 -15.48 -11.78 20.81
CA ASP A 213 -14.69 -10.54 20.89
C ASP A 213 -14.12 -10.09 19.53
N THR A 214 -14.77 -10.48 18.43
CA THR A 214 -14.36 -10.11 17.08
C THR A 214 -15.39 -9.16 16.48
N PHE A 215 -14.92 -8.06 15.87
CA PHE A 215 -15.75 -7.26 14.98
C PHE A 215 -15.93 -7.98 13.65
N ILE A 216 -17.16 -8.36 13.31
CA ILE A 216 -17.52 -9.06 12.07
C ILE A 216 -17.73 -8.02 10.98
N VAL A 217 -16.97 -8.10 9.89
CA VAL A 217 -17.06 -7.18 8.77
C VAL A 217 -18.22 -7.60 7.85
N SER A 218 -19.16 -6.68 7.59
CA SER A 218 -20.24 -6.88 6.62
C SER A 218 -20.05 -5.99 5.40
N ILE A 219 -19.78 -4.70 5.61
CA ILE A 219 -19.61 -3.71 4.54
C ILE A 219 -18.46 -2.76 4.92
N VAL A 220 -17.68 -2.37 3.92
CA VAL A 220 -16.64 -1.35 4.06
C VAL A 220 -17.14 -0.04 3.46
N GLY A 221 -17.31 0.98 4.31
CA GLY A 221 -17.51 2.37 3.92
C GLY A 221 -16.15 3.03 3.65
N ARG A 222 -16.01 3.70 2.50
CA ARG A 222 -14.77 4.42 2.15
C ARG A 222 -14.74 5.77 2.87
N GLY A 223 -13.58 6.13 3.42
CA GLY A 223 -13.34 7.44 4.04
C GLY A 223 -12.97 8.56 3.07
N ASN A 224 -12.80 9.76 3.63
CA ASN A 224 -12.12 10.88 2.99
C ASN A 224 -10.62 10.83 3.37
N TYR A 225 -9.73 11.02 2.39
CA TYR A 225 -8.29 10.86 2.60
C TYR A 225 -7.49 11.98 1.94
N THR A 226 -6.63 12.64 2.72
CA THR A 226 -5.58 13.59 2.27
C THR A 226 -4.22 13.12 2.80
N LEU A 227 -3.12 13.19 2.04
CA LEU A 227 -1.84 12.59 2.50
C LEU A 227 -1.40 13.06 3.89
N ALA A 228 -1.50 14.37 4.13
CA ALA A 228 -1.36 14.96 5.45
C ALA A 228 -2.75 15.10 6.08
N GLY A 229 -2.91 14.56 7.29
CA GLY A 229 -4.08 14.79 8.11
C GLY A 229 -4.77 13.52 8.60
N ARG A 230 -5.97 13.73 9.12
CA ARG A 230 -6.79 12.68 9.70
C ARG A 230 -7.45 11.83 8.62
N HIS A 231 -7.48 10.52 8.83
CA HIS A 231 -8.20 9.58 7.97
C HIS A 231 -9.09 8.68 8.78
N ASP A 232 -10.37 8.63 8.41
CA ASP A 232 -11.33 7.72 9.03
C ASP A 232 -11.76 6.67 8.02
N HIS A 233 -11.69 5.41 8.42
CA HIS A 233 -12.24 4.30 7.65
C HIS A 233 -13.39 3.69 8.45
N ILE A 234 -14.56 3.63 7.82
CA ILE A 234 -15.79 3.21 8.48
C ILE A 234 -16.16 1.82 7.98
N ILE A 235 -16.32 0.88 8.90
CA ILE A 235 -16.65 -0.50 8.59
C ILE A 235 -17.93 -0.85 9.34
N TYR A 236 -18.95 -1.29 8.60
CA TYR A 236 -20.23 -1.69 9.16
C TYR A 236 -20.26 -3.19 9.39
N GLY A 237 -20.87 -3.62 10.49
CA GLY A 237 -20.93 -5.02 10.83
C GLY A 237 -21.54 -5.32 12.17
N LYS A 238 -20.97 -6.32 12.86
CA LYS A 238 -21.47 -6.77 14.16
C LYS A 238 -20.36 -6.94 15.18
N PHE A 239 -20.64 -6.60 16.43
CA PHE A 239 -19.74 -6.86 17.55
C PHE A 239 -20.55 -7.46 18.70
N ASN A 240 -20.12 -8.60 19.26
CA ASN A 240 -20.88 -9.31 20.29
C ASN A 240 -22.37 -9.53 19.93
N SER A 241 -22.64 -9.89 18.66
CA SER A 241 -24.00 -10.05 18.09
C SER A 241 -24.85 -8.78 17.95
N HIS A 242 -24.34 -7.60 18.31
CA HIS A 242 -25.02 -6.31 18.12
C HIS A 242 -24.58 -5.68 16.80
N ALA A 243 -25.49 -4.97 16.13
CA ALA A 243 -25.12 -4.12 14.99
C ALA A 243 -24.17 -3.01 15.48
N ALA A 244 -23.03 -2.89 14.82
CA ALA A 244 -21.97 -2.01 15.27
C ALA A 244 -21.20 -1.43 14.08
N VAL A 245 -20.62 -0.26 14.31
CA VAL A 245 -19.71 0.41 13.39
C VAL A 245 -18.32 0.40 13.98
N LEU A 246 -17.34 -0.10 13.22
CA LEU A 246 -15.93 0.01 13.50
C LEU A 246 -15.37 1.19 12.70
N ARG A 247 -14.90 2.21 13.40
CA ARG A 247 -14.07 3.26 12.81
C ARG A 247 -12.61 2.97 13.11
N VAL A 248 -11.80 2.92 12.06
CA VAL A 248 -10.34 2.90 12.14
C VAL A 248 -9.82 4.25 11.70
N SER A 249 -9.12 4.95 12.58
CA SER A 249 -8.69 6.33 12.39
C SER A 249 -7.17 6.44 12.39
N TRP A 250 -6.60 7.12 11.40
CA TRP A 250 -5.24 7.63 11.45
C TRP A 250 -5.30 9.09 11.87
N ILE A 251 -4.65 9.42 12.97
CA ILE A 251 -4.75 10.75 13.58
C ILE A 251 -3.33 11.29 13.79
N PRO A 252 -3.04 12.56 13.42
CA PRO A 252 -1.79 13.20 13.80
C PRO A 252 -1.54 13.10 15.32
N ALA A 253 -0.32 12.74 15.71
CA ALA A 253 0.05 12.42 17.08
C ALA A 253 -0.11 13.60 18.05
N ASP A 254 -0.10 14.83 17.53
CA ASP A 254 -0.32 16.08 18.26
C ASP A 254 -1.80 16.40 18.56
N GLN A 255 -2.74 15.72 17.91
CA GLN A 255 -4.18 15.90 18.18
C GLN A 255 -4.63 15.08 19.39
N PRO A 256 -5.67 15.47 20.14
CA PRO A 256 -6.16 14.70 21.29
C PRO A 256 -6.80 13.36 20.88
N VAL A 257 -6.71 12.36 21.76
CA VAL A 257 -7.30 11.01 21.58
C VAL A 257 -8.82 11.08 21.59
N GLU A 258 -9.47 10.38 20.65
CA GLU A 258 -10.89 10.55 20.38
C GLU A 258 -11.85 9.90 21.38
N TYR A 259 -11.32 9.14 22.33
CA TYR A 259 -12.12 8.41 23.31
C TYR A 259 -12.04 9.02 24.70
N THR A 260 -11.43 10.20 24.80
CA THR A 260 -11.52 11.00 26.02
C THR A 260 -12.99 11.37 26.27
N PRO A 261 -13.45 11.41 27.53
CA PRO A 261 -14.81 11.84 27.89
C PRO A 261 -15.24 13.17 27.26
N ASP A 262 -14.27 14.00 26.89
CA ASP A 262 -14.44 15.32 26.28
C ASP A 262 -14.51 15.31 24.75
N TYR A 263 -14.31 14.16 24.09
CA TYR A 263 -14.40 14.08 22.63
C TYR A 263 -15.86 14.19 22.17
N LYS A 264 -16.23 15.43 21.85
CA LYS A 264 -17.52 15.80 21.28
C LYS A 264 -17.57 15.30 19.83
N ILE A 265 -18.03 14.07 19.63
CA ILE A 265 -18.61 13.69 18.33
C ILE A 265 -19.77 14.66 18.07
N GLY A 266 -19.55 15.62 17.17
CA GLY A 266 -20.54 16.51 16.57
C GLY A 266 -21.49 17.23 17.53
N SER A 267 -21.17 18.48 17.87
CA SER A 267 -22.11 19.36 18.56
C SER A 267 -23.22 19.85 17.62
N SER A 268 -24.40 19.24 17.70
CA SER A 268 -25.66 19.96 17.54
C SER A 268 -26.79 19.15 18.19
N ALA A 269 -27.66 19.87 18.88
CA ALA A 269 -28.73 19.40 19.73
C ALA A 269 -29.63 18.31 19.10
N LEU A 270 -30.10 17.42 19.98
CA LEU A 270 -31.03 16.30 19.77
C LEU A 270 -30.41 15.01 19.18
N ASN A 271 -30.65 13.91 19.90
CA ASN A 271 -30.48 12.50 19.55
C ASN A 271 -29.21 11.83 20.09
N ALA A 272 -29.43 10.65 20.69
CA ALA A 272 -28.52 9.91 21.54
C ALA A 272 -27.12 9.73 20.92
N LYS A 273 -26.07 10.00 21.71
CA LYS A 273 -24.71 9.61 21.33
C LYS A 273 -24.66 8.08 21.20
N PRO A 274 -24.11 7.52 20.11
CA PRO A 274 -23.96 6.08 19.98
C PRO A 274 -23.09 5.56 21.13
N LYS A 275 -23.51 4.46 21.75
CA LYS A 275 -22.77 3.86 22.86
C LYS A 275 -21.49 3.23 22.33
N VAL A 276 -20.35 3.62 22.91
CA VAL A 276 -19.05 3.01 22.61
C VAL A 276 -18.98 1.63 23.25
N LEU A 277 -18.69 0.61 22.44
CA LEU A 277 -18.56 -0.78 22.85
C LEU A 277 -17.11 -1.15 23.18
N GLN A 278 -16.15 -0.66 22.39
CA GLN A 278 -14.72 -0.84 22.60
C GLN A 278 -13.93 0.23 21.84
N CYS A 279 -12.79 0.66 22.36
CA CYS A 279 -11.89 1.59 21.67
C CYS A 279 -10.45 1.42 22.16
N GLY A 280 -9.50 1.98 21.42
CA GLY A 280 -8.11 2.01 21.86
C GLY A 280 -7.13 2.37 20.75
N THR A 281 -5.90 2.62 21.15
CA THR A 281 -4.79 2.88 20.24
C THR A 281 -4.16 1.57 19.79
N VAL A 282 -4.03 1.38 18.47
CA VAL A 282 -3.35 0.21 17.86
C VAL A 282 -1.88 0.50 17.60
N VAL A 283 -1.57 1.75 17.23
CA VAL A 283 -0.21 2.22 16.95
C VAL A 283 -0.09 3.61 17.56
N LYS A 284 0.80 3.81 18.53
CA LYS A 284 0.93 5.09 19.23
C LYS A 284 1.64 6.19 18.45
N ASP A 285 2.69 5.89 17.72
CA ASP A 285 3.42 6.89 16.94
C ASP A 285 4.27 6.25 15.84
N ILE A 286 3.79 6.35 14.59
CA ILE A 286 4.55 6.00 13.38
C ILE A 286 4.37 7.14 12.39
N ALA A 287 5.47 7.77 11.99
CA ALA A 287 5.47 8.93 11.11
C ALA A 287 4.50 10.02 11.63
N ARG A 288 4.67 10.41 12.91
CA ARG A 288 3.88 11.43 13.65
C ARG A 288 2.37 11.22 13.59
N HIS A 289 1.94 9.99 13.31
CA HIS A 289 0.54 9.61 13.28
C HIS A 289 0.34 8.39 14.18
N ARG A 290 -0.84 8.32 14.75
CA ARG A 290 -1.29 7.18 15.52
C ARG A 290 -2.48 6.52 14.87
N MET A 291 -2.58 5.21 15.03
CA MET A 291 -3.73 4.42 14.62
C MET A 291 -4.62 4.18 15.81
N GLU A 292 -5.88 4.48 15.61
CA GLU A 292 -6.93 4.48 16.59
C GLU A 292 -8.10 3.62 16.08
N PHE A 293 -8.81 2.92 16.97
CA PHE A 293 -10.06 2.28 16.61
C PHE A 293 -11.18 2.57 17.62
N ILE A 294 -12.41 2.64 17.13
CA ILE A 294 -13.62 2.72 17.94
C ILE A 294 -14.65 1.77 17.35
N ILE A 295 -15.27 0.98 18.21
CA ILE A 295 -16.46 0.19 17.92
C ILE A 295 -17.61 0.81 18.72
N TYR A 296 -18.68 1.21 18.03
CA TYR A 296 -19.87 1.78 18.66
C TYR A 296 -21.15 1.19 18.08
N GLU A 297 -22.25 1.28 18.83
CA GLU A 297 -23.57 0.82 18.39
C GLU A 297 -24.01 1.56 17.13
N ASP A 298 -24.53 0.82 16.15
CA ASP A 298 -25.13 1.43 14.96
C ASP A 298 -26.53 1.98 15.32
N THR A 299 -26.65 3.31 15.38
CA THR A 299 -27.90 4.00 15.73
C THR A 299 -28.75 4.35 14.51
N ALA A 300 -28.30 4.02 13.30
CA ALA A 300 -29.07 4.21 12.08
C ALA A 300 -30.00 2.99 11.88
N GLY A 301 -31.16 3.03 12.54
CA GLY A 301 -32.32 2.18 12.28
C GLY A 301 -33.44 2.98 11.63
#